data_AF-A0A1Q7TWY8-F1
#
_entry.id   AF-A0A1Q7TWY8-F1
#
_cell.length_a   1.000
_cell.length_b   1.000
_cell.length_c   1.000
_cell.angle_alpha   90.00
_cell.angle_beta   90.00
_cell.angle_gamma   90.00
#
_symmetry.space_group_name_H-M   'P 1'
#
loop_
_entity.id
_entity.type
_entity.pdbx_description
1 polymer ?
#
loop_
_entity_poly.entity_id
_entity_poly.type
_entity_poly.pdbx_seq_one_letter_code
_entity_poly.pdbx_strand_id
1 'polypeptide(L)'
;MSAVVAVVGRRWRRIVVCIVAVFLVYQAVIGALLVVGLGGRPNFVRTYPVWANARRIVALTPSVSDVVVLLAREPIVEYGRLHPQFGAAVWSFELTWSSLLFYLSFSALLGVALGLGGGAAGWSGLGSLGGAGLVGLLGASVSSLTHCGLGSFGVLLSIAGISSATIQWFGRLEPVLIPAGYLLLVAAIVGRFRVQGRVRVEA
;
A
#
# COMPACT_ATOMS: atom_id res chain seq x y z
N MET A 1 0.07 -2.20 -33.92
CA MET A 1 0.52 -2.10 -32.51
C MET A 1 -0.21 -0.93 -31.86
N SER A 2 -1.01 -1.19 -30.82
CA SER A 2 -1.90 -0.20 -30.20
C SER A 2 -1.11 1.04 -29.73
N ALA A 3 -1.61 2.25 -29.96
CA ALA A 3 -0.92 3.51 -29.61
C ALA A 3 -0.43 3.55 -28.14
N VAL A 4 -1.15 2.87 -27.24
CA VAL A 4 -0.79 2.63 -25.84
C VAL A 4 0.57 1.94 -25.69
N VAL A 5 0.83 0.88 -26.45
CA VAL A 5 2.07 0.09 -26.40
C VAL A 5 3.26 0.94 -26.88
N ALA A 6 3.06 1.82 -27.87
CA ALA A 6 4.11 2.72 -28.37
C ALA A 6 4.44 3.88 -27.41
N VAL A 7 3.47 4.33 -26.61
CA VAL A 7 3.68 5.35 -25.56
C VAL A 7 4.39 4.73 -24.35
N VAL A 8 3.90 3.58 -23.89
CA VAL A 8 4.51 2.83 -22.79
C VAL A 8 5.93 2.41 -23.15
N GLY A 9 6.15 1.88 -24.36
CA GLY A 9 7.48 1.48 -24.84
C GLY A 9 8.50 2.61 -24.88
N ARG A 10 8.08 3.87 -25.09
CA ARG A 10 9.00 5.02 -25.06
C ARG A 10 9.27 5.56 -23.65
N ARG A 11 8.35 5.37 -22.72
CA ARG A 11 8.46 5.87 -21.34
C ARG A 11 8.70 4.76 -20.31
N TRP A 12 8.96 3.53 -20.75
CA TRP A 12 9.03 2.35 -19.88
C TRP A 12 10.02 2.51 -18.74
N ARG A 13 11.23 3.01 -19.01
CA ARG A 13 12.25 3.30 -18.00
C ARG A 13 11.72 4.26 -16.93
N ARG A 14 11.05 5.34 -17.34
CA ARG A 14 10.48 6.32 -16.42
C ARG A 14 9.34 5.73 -15.60
N ILE A 15 8.48 4.92 -16.22
CA ILE A 15 7.39 4.21 -15.53
C ILE A 15 7.97 3.28 -14.45
N VAL A 16 8.94 2.44 -14.80
CA VAL A 16 9.57 1.52 -13.85
C VAL A 16 10.22 2.29 -12.69
N VAL A 17 10.97 3.37 -12.98
CA VAL A 17 11.56 4.22 -11.94
C VAL A 17 10.49 4.83 -11.03
N CYS A 18 9.39 5.33 -11.59
CA CYS A 18 8.28 5.87 -10.79
C CYS A 18 7.61 4.80 -9.93
N ILE A 19 7.41 3.57 -10.42
CA ILE A 19 6.86 2.46 -9.64
C ILE A 19 7.75 2.14 -8.44
N VAL A 20 9.05 1.97 -8.69
CA VAL A 20 10.03 1.67 -7.64
C VAL A 20 10.10 2.83 -6.64
N ALA A 21 10.14 4.07 -7.12
CA ALA A 21 10.19 5.24 -6.25
C ALA A 21 8.94 5.35 -5.37
N VAL A 22 7.73 5.16 -5.93
CA VAL A 22 6.48 5.17 -5.16
C VAL A 22 6.51 4.09 -4.09
N PHE A 23 6.92 2.86 -4.45
CA PHE A 23 7.03 1.77 -3.48
C PHE A 23 7.97 2.11 -2.33
N LEU A 24 9.18 2.60 -2.63
CA LEU A 24 10.17 2.96 -1.61
C LEU A 24 9.72 4.12 -0.73
N VAL A 25 9.16 5.18 -1.32
CA VAL A 25 8.61 6.33 -0.57
C VAL A 25 7.49 5.87 0.35
N TYR A 26 6.61 4.99 -0.13
CA TYR A 26 5.52 4.47 0.65
C TYR A 26 6.00 3.65 1.86
N GLN A 27 6.97 2.75 1.67
CA GLN A 27 7.60 2.02 2.78
C GLN A 27 8.30 2.95 3.77
N ALA A 28 9.02 3.96 3.27
CA ALA A 28 9.71 4.93 4.10
C ALA A 28 8.74 5.79 4.92
N VAL A 29 7.62 6.21 4.34
CA VAL A 29 6.56 6.97 5.04
C VAL A 29 5.96 6.13 6.15
N ILE A 30 5.59 4.87 5.89
CA ILE A 30 5.09 3.97 6.93
C ILE A 30 6.12 3.82 8.06
N GLY A 31 7.37 3.50 7.73
CA GLY A 31 8.42 3.35 8.72
C GLY A 31 8.64 4.63 9.55
N ALA A 32 8.63 5.80 8.92
CA ALA A 32 8.75 7.08 9.60
C ALA A 32 7.57 7.35 10.53
N LEU A 33 6.33 7.06 10.09
CA LEU A 33 5.14 7.22 10.91
C LEU A 33 5.16 6.31 12.14
N LEU A 34 5.65 5.07 12.01
CA LEU A 34 5.80 4.17 13.15
C LEU A 34 6.85 4.69 14.15
N VAL A 35 7.99 5.16 13.67
CA VAL A 35 9.07 5.68 14.52
C VAL A 35 8.67 6.98 15.23
N VAL A 36 8.04 7.91 14.50
CA VAL A 36 7.63 9.21 15.04
C VAL A 36 6.39 9.07 15.91
N GLY A 37 5.42 8.27 15.48
CA GLY A 37 4.12 8.16 16.12
C GLY A 37 4.08 7.23 17.32
N LEU A 38 4.71 6.06 17.22
CA LEU A 38 4.75 5.07 18.31
C LEU A 38 6.05 5.13 19.11
N GLY A 39 7.00 5.95 18.65
CA GLY A 39 8.23 6.27 19.36
C GLY A 39 9.34 5.23 19.15
N GLY A 40 10.51 5.76 18.83
CA GLY A 40 11.77 5.03 18.86
C GLY A 40 12.03 4.13 17.65
N ARG A 41 13.31 3.84 17.42
CA ARG A 41 13.77 3.04 16.27
C ARG A 41 13.43 1.56 16.44
N PRO A 42 13.19 0.84 15.32
CA PRO A 42 13.05 -0.61 15.37
C PRO A 42 14.33 -1.25 15.93
N ASN A 43 14.16 -2.25 16.79
CA ASN A 43 15.25 -2.99 17.43
C ASN A 43 15.19 -4.50 17.14
N PHE A 44 14.18 -4.96 16.39
CA PHE A 44 14.11 -6.34 15.92
C PHE A 44 13.57 -6.42 14.49
N VAL A 45 14.00 -7.47 13.79
CA VAL A 45 13.48 -7.90 12.50
C VAL A 45 13.40 -9.41 12.54
N ARG A 46 12.26 -9.96 12.13
CA ARG A 46 11.98 -11.39 12.08
C ARG A 46 11.50 -11.76 10.68
N THR A 47 12.08 -12.80 10.12
CA THR A 47 11.67 -13.36 8.82
C THR A 47 11.00 -14.70 9.04
N TYR A 48 9.92 -14.97 8.33
CA TYR A 48 9.14 -16.19 8.49
C TYR A 48 9.43 -17.19 7.35
N PRO A 49 9.40 -18.51 7.62
CA PRO A 49 9.64 -19.54 6.61
C PRO A 49 8.40 -19.74 5.72
N VAL A 50 8.13 -18.75 4.88
CA VAL A 50 6.87 -18.59 4.12
C VAL A 50 6.50 -19.83 3.30
N TRP A 51 7.46 -20.48 2.66
CA TRP A 51 7.21 -21.69 1.84
C TRP A 51 6.85 -22.91 2.68
N ALA A 52 7.47 -23.06 3.85
CA ALA A 52 7.16 -24.16 4.76
C ALA A 52 5.77 -23.96 5.37
N ASN A 53 5.44 -22.73 5.77
CA ASN A 53 4.12 -22.36 6.26
C ASN A 53 3.04 -22.56 5.19
N ALA A 54 3.31 -22.15 3.94
CA ALA A 54 2.38 -22.34 2.84
C ALA A 54 2.04 -23.81 2.59
N ARG A 55 3.06 -24.69 2.59
CA ARG A 55 2.85 -26.15 2.46
C ARG A 55 2.01 -26.69 3.62
N ARG A 56 2.26 -26.21 4.84
CA ARG A 56 1.49 -26.60 6.03
C ARG A 56 0.03 -26.16 5.94
N ILE A 57 -0.23 -24.93 5.48
CA ILE A 57 -1.60 -24.42 5.28
C ILE A 57 -2.34 -25.27 4.25
N VAL A 58 -1.73 -25.51 3.09
CA VAL A 58 -2.35 -26.34 2.03
C VAL A 58 -2.62 -27.78 2.52
N ALA A 59 -1.73 -28.34 3.34
CA ALA A 59 -1.89 -29.70 3.86
C ALA A 59 -2.92 -29.83 4.99
N LEU A 60 -3.07 -28.80 5.84
CA LEU A 60 -3.93 -28.85 7.03
C LEU A 60 -5.30 -28.21 6.84
N THR A 61 -5.51 -27.45 5.76
CA THR A 61 -6.76 -26.75 5.52
C THR A 61 -7.56 -27.42 4.40
N PRO A 62 -8.75 -28.00 4.70
CA PRO A 62 -9.54 -28.75 3.72
C PRO A 62 -10.26 -27.84 2.70
N SER A 63 -10.51 -26.57 3.05
CA SER A 63 -11.20 -25.62 2.19
C SER A 63 -10.22 -24.75 1.39
N VAL A 64 -10.37 -24.70 0.07
CA VAL A 64 -9.53 -23.89 -0.83
C VAL A 64 -9.72 -22.39 -0.57
N SER A 65 -10.93 -21.93 -0.21
CA SER A 65 -11.15 -20.52 0.14
C SER A 65 -10.32 -20.12 1.35
N ASP A 66 -10.26 -21.01 2.34
CA ASP A 66 -9.58 -20.75 3.61
C ASP A 66 -8.07 -20.83 3.41
N VAL A 67 -7.58 -21.76 2.57
CA VAL A 67 -6.19 -21.79 2.13
C VAL A 67 -5.77 -20.44 1.53
N VAL A 68 -6.56 -19.88 0.62
CA VAL A 68 -6.24 -18.59 -0.02
C VAL A 68 -6.20 -17.45 1.01
N VAL A 69 -7.19 -17.38 1.91
CA VAL A 69 -7.25 -16.35 2.95
C VAL A 69 -6.07 -16.47 3.93
N LEU A 70 -5.72 -17.69 4.34
CA LEU A 70 -4.62 -17.95 5.27
C LEU A 70 -3.27 -17.62 4.61
N LEU A 71 -3.05 -18.08 3.37
CA LEU A 71 -1.84 -17.74 2.62
C LEU A 71 -1.70 -16.23 2.43
N ALA A 72 -2.79 -15.52 2.15
CA ALA A 72 -2.77 -14.06 1.97
C ALA A 72 -2.39 -13.31 3.25
N ARG A 73 -2.66 -13.89 4.42
CA ARG A 73 -2.37 -13.30 5.74
C ARG A 73 -1.06 -13.78 6.36
N GLU A 74 -0.36 -14.73 5.75
CA GLU A 74 0.93 -15.19 6.26
C GLU A 74 1.96 -14.05 6.28
N PRO A 75 2.60 -13.78 7.42
CA PRO A 75 3.66 -12.79 7.51
C PRO A 75 4.90 -13.31 6.77
N ILE A 76 5.54 -12.41 6.03
CA ILE A 76 6.81 -12.65 5.33
C ILE A 76 7.95 -12.13 6.20
N VAL A 77 7.81 -10.87 6.61
CA VAL A 77 8.76 -10.14 7.45
C VAL A 77 7.99 -9.37 8.49
N GLU A 78 8.48 -9.38 9.71
CA GLU A 78 8.03 -8.53 10.79
C GLU A 78 9.20 -7.68 11.28
N TYR A 79 8.97 -6.40 11.54
CA TYR A 79 9.97 -5.55 12.19
C TYR A 79 9.29 -4.63 13.19
N GLY A 80 10.01 -4.25 14.23
CA GLY A 80 9.38 -3.46 15.29
C GLY A 80 10.32 -3.05 16.40
N ARG A 81 9.71 -2.58 17.49
CA ARG A 81 10.40 -2.18 18.71
C ARG A 81 9.91 -3.00 19.89
N LEU A 82 10.79 -3.75 20.52
CA LEU A 82 10.60 -4.40 21.82
C LEU A 82 10.92 -3.43 22.96
N HIS A 83 10.20 -3.54 24.08
CA HIS A 83 10.48 -2.81 25.30
C HIS A 83 11.77 -3.34 25.93
N PRO A 84 12.77 -2.49 26.23
CA PRO A 84 14.08 -2.93 26.69
C PRO A 84 14.05 -3.80 27.95
N GLN A 85 13.09 -3.54 28.84
CA GLN A 85 12.98 -4.22 30.14
C GLN A 85 11.98 -5.38 30.15
N PHE A 86 10.95 -5.33 29.31
CA PHE A 86 9.84 -6.30 29.36
C PHE A 86 9.88 -7.30 28.21
N GLY A 87 10.71 -7.07 27.18
CA GLY A 87 10.75 -7.90 25.97
C GLY A 87 9.45 -7.89 25.15
N ALA A 88 8.44 -7.12 25.56
CA ALA A 88 7.15 -7.00 24.89
C ALA A 88 7.22 -6.00 23.72
N ALA A 89 6.54 -6.30 22.61
CA ALA A 89 6.59 -5.49 21.37
C ALA A 89 5.83 -4.17 21.48
N VAL A 90 6.49 -3.05 21.84
CA VAL A 90 5.89 -1.71 21.84
C VAL A 90 5.12 -1.42 20.56
N TRP A 91 5.70 -1.78 19.41
CA TRP A 91 5.02 -1.82 18.12
C TRP A 91 5.70 -2.83 17.20
N SER A 92 4.93 -3.42 16.28
CA SER A 92 5.48 -4.20 15.17
C SER A 92 4.76 -3.89 13.86
N PHE A 93 5.41 -4.18 12.76
CA PHE A 93 4.86 -4.10 11.43
C PHE A 93 5.06 -5.45 10.77
N GLU A 94 3.97 -6.05 10.32
CA GLU A 94 3.96 -7.34 9.65
C GLU A 94 3.68 -7.15 8.17
N LEU A 95 4.65 -7.48 7.34
CA LEU A 95 4.49 -7.51 5.90
C LEU A 95 3.93 -8.87 5.49
N THR A 96 2.64 -8.93 5.20
CA THR A 96 1.98 -10.15 4.69
C THR A 96 1.95 -10.18 3.15
N TRP A 97 1.58 -11.31 2.56
CA TRP A 97 1.37 -11.42 1.10
C TRP A 97 0.30 -10.47 0.57
N SER A 98 -0.82 -10.34 1.28
CA SER A 98 -1.89 -9.43 0.89
C SER A 98 -1.44 -7.97 0.94
N SER A 99 -0.73 -7.57 2.00
CA SER A 99 -0.16 -6.22 2.13
C SER A 99 0.88 -5.93 1.05
N LEU A 100 1.77 -6.91 0.77
CA LEU A 100 2.77 -6.77 -0.28
C LEU A 100 2.12 -6.63 -1.66
N LEU A 101 1.13 -7.48 -1.97
CA LEU A 101 0.38 -7.40 -3.22
C LEU A 101 -0.27 -6.03 -3.37
N PHE A 102 -0.91 -5.54 -2.30
CA PHE A 102 -1.53 -4.22 -2.27
C PHE A 102 -0.52 -3.09 -2.53
N TYR A 103 0.66 -3.10 -1.88
CA TYR A 103 1.68 -2.09 -2.11
C TYR A 103 2.23 -2.13 -3.53
N LEU A 104 2.44 -3.33 -4.08
CA LEU A 104 2.91 -3.50 -5.44
C LEU A 104 1.88 -3.02 -6.46
N SER A 105 0.60 -3.41 -6.31
CA SER A 105 -0.46 -2.98 -7.23
C SER A 105 -0.71 -1.48 -7.16
N PHE A 106 -0.71 -0.91 -5.95
CA PHE A 106 -0.85 0.52 -5.75
C PHE A 106 0.32 1.29 -6.37
N SER A 107 1.55 0.87 -6.09
CA SER A 107 2.77 1.49 -6.63
C SER A 107 2.85 1.35 -8.14
N ALA A 108 2.38 0.23 -8.69
CA ALA A 108 2.28 0.03 -10.13
C ALA A 108 1.33 1.04 -10.77
N LEU A 109 0.11 1.19 -10.24
CA LEU A 109 -0.89 2.11 -10.79
C LEU A 109 -0.46 3.57 -10.66
N LEU A 110 -0.02 3.99 -9.47
CA LEU A 110 0.42 5.36 -9.24
C LEU A 110 1.71 5.66 -10.01
N GLY A 111 2.66 4.72 -10.04
CA GLY A 111 3.89 4.84 -10.81
C GLY A 111 3.66 4.91 -12.32
N VAL A 112 2.70 4.15 -12.86
CA VAL A 112 2.25 4.28 -14.25
C VAL A 112 1.63 5.66 -14.47
N ALA A 113 0.73 6.10 -13.60
CA ALA A 113 0.11 7.42 -13.72
C ALA A 113 1.17 8.53 -13.78
N LEU A 114 2.11 8.55 -12.83
CA LEU A 114 3.20 9.52 -12.75
C LEU A 114 4.19 9.41 -13.92
N GLY A 115 4.60 8.19 -14.26
CA GLY A 115 5.59 7.90 -15.29
C GLY A 115 5.10 8.18 -16.71
N LEU A 116 3.78 8.04 -16.94
CA LEU A 116 3.16 8.45 -18.20
C LEU A 116 3.28 9.94 -18.47
N GLY A 117 3.49 10.78 -17.44
CA GLY A 117 3.64 12.23 -17.57
C GLY A 117 2.43 12.93 -18.21
N GLY A 118 2.45 14.26 -18.20
CA GLY A 118 1.39 15.11 -18.69
C GLY A 118 1.43 16.43 -17.93
N GLY A 119 1.39 17.55 -18.65
CA GLY A 119 1.39 18.89 -18.05
C GLY A 119 0.40 18.92 -16.91
N ALA A 120 0.84 19.51 -15.78
CA ALA A 120 0.11 19.59 -14.53
C ALA A 120 -1.39 19.52 -14.78
N ALA A 121 -2.01 18.37 -14.52
CA ALA A 121 -3.42 18.37 -14.23
C ALA A 121 -3.51 19.41 -13.10
N GLY A 122 -4.21 20.52 -13.35
CA GLY A 122 -4.31 21.64 -12.41
C GLY A 122 -4.67 21.12 -11.01
N TRP A 123 -4.64 21.96 -9.98
CA TRP A 123 -4.81 21.56 -8.56
C TRP A 123 -5.80 20.39 -8.27
N SER A 124 -6.85 20.19 -9.06
CA SER A 124 -7.70 18.99 -9.10
C SER A 124 -7.00 17.63 -9.32
N GLY A 125 -5.99 17.53 -10.19
CA GLY A 125 -5.26 16.28 -10.48
C GLY A 125 -4.21 15.91 -9.42
N LEU A 126 -3.59 16.91 -8.80
CA LEU A 126 -2.79 16.74 -7.58
C LEU A 126 -3.69 16.34 -6.40
N GLY A 127 -4.90 16.90 -6.30
CA GLY A 127 -5.90 16.50 -5.32
C GLY A 127 -6.39 15.07 -5.50
N SER A 128 -6.60 14.62 -6.75
CA SER A 128 -7.02 13.24 -7.05
C SER A 128 -5.90 12.21 -6.83
N LEU A 129 -4.65 12.53 -7.21
CA LEU A 129 -3.49 11.68 -6.95
C LEU A 129 -3.11 11.68 -5.47
N GLY A 130 -3.25 12.80 -4.78
CA GLY A 130 -3.07 12.93 -3.34
C GLY A 130 -4.15 12.19 -2.56
N GLY A 131 -5.41 12.29 -2.98
CA GLY A 131 -6.53 11.53 -2.41
C GLY A 131 -6.40 10.02 -2.64
N ALA A 132 -6.00 9.59 -3.84
CA ALA A 132 -5.67 8.19 -4.11
C ALA A 132 -4.42 7.72 -3.33
N GLY A 133 -3.42 8.60 -3.15
CA GLY A 133 -2.27 8.43 -2.26
C GLY A 133 -2.65 8.15 -0.81
N LEU A 134 -3.53 9.00 -0.27
CA LEU A 134 -4.08 8.87 1.07
C LEU A 134 -4.91 7.60 1.21
N VAL A 135 -5.76 7.27 0.23
CA VAL A 135 -6.52 6.01 0.19
C VAL A 135 -5.59 4.79 0.11
N GLY A 136 -4.48 4.89 -0.62
CA GLY A 136 -3.41 3.89 -0.62
C GLY A 136 -2.86 3.67 0.79
N LEU A 137 -2.50 4.75 1.49
CA LEU A 137 -2.05 4.71 2.90
C LEU A 137 -3.07 4.06 3.86
N LEU A 138 -4.37 4.06 3.53
CA LEU A 138 -5.39 3.40 4.34
C LEU A 138 -5.23 1.88 4.38
N GLY A 139 -4.92 1.24 3.24
CA GLY A 139 -4.97 -0.23 3.12
C GLY A 139 -3.82 -1.02 3.77
N ALA A 140 -2.92 -0.34 4.48
CA ALA A 140 -1.69 -0.92 5.01
C ALA A 140 -1.84 -1.44 6.44
N SER A 141 -2.17 -2.71 6.69
CA SER A 141 -2.29 -3.26 8.06
C SER A 141 -1.00 -3.12 8.89
N VAL A 142 -1.11 -2.61 10.13
CA VAL A 142 -0.05 -2.52 11.16
C VAL A 142 -0.56 -3.14 12.47
N SER A 143 0.28 -3.88 13.19
CA SER A 143 -0.10 -4.51 14.46
C SER A 143 0.73 -3.91 15.61
N SER A 144 0.11 -3.20 16.55
CA SER A 144 0.80 -2.62 17.72
C SER A 144 0.17 -3.10 19.03
N LEU A 145 0.93 -3.17 20.13
CA LEU A 145 0.42 -3.55 21.46
C LEU A 145 -0.72 -2.65 21.97
N THR A 146 -0.84 -1.42 21.44
CA THR A 146 -1.97 -0.52 21.75
C THR A 146 -3.20 -0.79 20.88
N HIS A 147 -3.06 -1.46 19.74
CA HIS A 147 -4.14 -1.72 18.80
C HIS A 147 -3.91 -3.01 18.00
N CYS A 148 -4.63 -4.06 18.37
CA CYS A 148 -4.65 -5.33 17.66
C CYS A 148 -5.27 -5.14 16.25
N GLY A 149 -4.43 -5.00 15.23
CA GLY A 149 -4.83 -5.08 13.81
C GLY A 149 -5.38 -3.80 13.20
N LEU A 150 -4.78 -2.63 13.47
CA LEU A 150 -5.15 -1.38 12.78
C LEU A 150 -4.37 -1.16 11.48
N GLY A 151 -5.05 -0.76 10.40
CA GLY A 151 -4.38 -0.16 9.24
C GLY A 151 -3.43 0.98 9.62
N SER A 152 -2.50 1.35 8.74
CA SER A 152 -1.54 2.45 8.90
C SER A 152 -2.27 3.77 9.09
N PHE A 153 -3.50 3.85 8.60
CA PHE A 153 -4.43 4.92 8.90
C PHE A 153 -4.98 4.88 10.32
N GLY A 154 -5.33 3.72 10.85
CA GLY A 154 -5.70 3.59 12.25
C GLY A 154 -4.55 3.99 13.18
N VAL A 155 -3.30 3.70 12.79
CA VAL A 155 -2.11 4.20 13.47
C VAL A 155 -2.01 5.73 13.37
N LEU A 156 -2.17 6.33 12.18
CA LEU A 156 -2.18 7.78 11.99
C LEU A 156 -3.27 8.49 12.80
N LEU A 157 -4.49 7.96 12.81
CA LEU A 157 -5.60 8.47 13.59
C LEU A 157 -5.32 8.35 15.09
N SER A 158 -4.75 7.22 15.54
CA SER A 158 -4.36 7.01 16.93
C SER A 158 -3.28 8.01 17.37
N ILE A 159 -2.27 8.26 16.54
CA ILE A 159 -1.25 9.31 16.75
C ILE A 159 -1.89 10.70 16.78
N ALA A 160 -2.91 10.94 15.95
CA ALA A 160 -3.68 12.18 15.94
C ALA A 160 -4.65 12.31 17.14
N GLY A 161 -4.61 11.37 18.11
CA GLY A 161 -5.43 11.40 19.32
C GLY A 161 -6.89 11.01 19.09
N ILE A 162 -7.21 10.39 17.95
CA ILE A 162 -8.57 9.99 17.61
C ILE A 162 -8.90 8.68 18.32
N SER A 163 -10.08 8.64 18.94
CA SER A 163 -10.52 7.51 19.77
C SER A 163 -10.58 6.20 18.98
N SER A 164 -10.33 5.08 19.67
CA SER A 164 -10.43 3.73 19.10
C SER A 164 -11.79 3.44 18.46
N ALA A 165 -12.87 4.00 19.01
CA ALA A 165 -14.23 3.87 18.45
C ALA A 165 -14.36 4.55 17.08
N THR A 166 -13.79 5.75 16.93
CA THR A 166 -13.76 6.46 15.65
C THR A 166 -12.89 5.74 14.64
N ILE A 167 -11.77 5.16 15.07
CA ILE A 167 -10.89 4.38 14.20
C ILE A 167 -11.59 3.11 13.70
N GLN A 168 -12.27 2.37 14.58
CA GLN A 168 -13.05 1.19 14.19
C GLN A 168 -14.20 1.54 13.24
N TRP A 169 -14.82 2.70 13.43
CA TRP A 169 -15.85 3.20 12.51
C TRP A 169 -15.27 3.47 11.11
N PHE A 170 -14.09 4.10 11.03
CA PHE A 170 -13.38 4.30 9.77
C PHE A 170 -12.91 2.99 9.12
N GLY A 171 -12.53 1.99 9.91
CA GLY A 171 -12.21 0.65 9.40
C GLY A 171 -13.37 0.00 8.64
N ARG A 172 -14.63 0.37 8.91
CA ARG A 172 -15.79 -0.10 8.12
C ARG A 172 -15.85 0.51 6.71
N LEU A 173 -15.17 1.63 6.49
CA LEU A 173 -15.14 2.32 5.19
C LEU A 173 -13.98 1.85 4.31
N GLU A 174 -12.94 1.21 4.87
CA GLU A 174 -11.82 0.65 4.10
C GLU A 174 -12.24 -0.26 2.93
N PRO A 175 -13.22 -1.19 3.09
CA PRO A 175 -13.69 -2.04 2.01
C PRO A 175 -14.28 -1.27 0.82
N VAL A 176 -14.69 -0.02 1.01
CA VAL A 176 -15.27 0.84 -0.03
C VAL A 176 -14.25 1.85 -0.55
N LEU A 177 -13.48 2.45 0.35
CA LEU A 177 -12.48 3.47 0.02
C LEU A 177 -11.36 2.89 -0.84
N ILE A 178 -10.82 1.73 -0.49
CA ILE A 178 -9.75 1.08 -1.24
C ILE A 178 -10.15 0.86 -2.71
N PRO A 179 -11.23 0.13 -3.04
CA PRO A 179 -11.62 -0.06 -4.43
C PRO A 179 -11.98 1.25 -5.14
N ALA A 180 -12.59 2.22 -4.45
CA ALA A 180 -12.85 3.55 -5.02
C ALA A 180 -11.54 4.27 -5.43
N GLY A 181 -10.50 4.20 -4.60
CA GLY A 181 -9.18 4.75 -4.93
C GLY A 181 -8.54 4.07 -6.14
N TYR A 182 -8.65 2.74 -6.24
CA TYR A 182 -8.20 1.99 -7.40
C TYR A 182 -8.95 2.40 -8.68
N LEU A 183 -10.28 2.54 -8.62
CA LEU A 183 -11.10 2.99 -9.74
C LEU A 183 -10.70 4.39 -10.20
N LEU A 184 -10.46 5.32 -9.27
CA LEU A 184 -10.00 6.67 -9.59
C LEU A 184 -8.61 6.66 -10.25
N LEU A 185 -7.68 5.83 -9.78
CA LEU A 185 -6.36 5.67 -10.42
C LEU A 185 -6.47 5.12 -11.84
N VAL A 186 -7.29 4.08 -12.05
CA VAL A 186 -7.53 3.53 -13.38
C VAL A 186 -8.16 4.58 -14.30
N ALA A 187 -9.16 5.32 -13.81
CA ALA A 187 -9.80 6.41 -14.57
C ALA A 187 -8.78 7.51 -14.94
N ALA A 188 -7.89 7.88 -14.02
CA ALA A 188 -6.82 8.85 -14.28
C ALA A 188 -5.83 8.36 -15.35
N ILE A 189 -5.44 7.09 -15.30
CA ILE A 189 -4.55 6.48 -16.30
C ILE A 189 -5.23 6.46 -17.68
N VAL A 190 -6.49 6.01 -17.76
CA VAL A 190 -7.27 6.00 -19.01
C VAL A 190 -7.44 7.41 -19.57
N GLY A 191 -7.74 8.39 -18.71
CA GLY A 191 -7.83 9.80 -19.08
C GLY A 191 -6.53 10.32 -19.71
N ARG A 192 -5.38 10.02 -19.09
CA ARG A 192 -4.05 10.42 -19.61
C ARG A 192 -3.75 9.80 -20.97
N PHE A 193 -4.11 8.53 -21.19
CA PHE A 193 -3.95 7.90 -22.50
C PHE A 193 -4.83 8.55 -23.58
N ARG A 194 -6.07 8.92 -23.25
CA ARG A 194 -6.97 9.61 -24.19
C ARG A 194 -6.44 10.99 -24.60
N VAL A 195 -5.92 11.77 -23.64
CA VAL A 195 -5.34 13.10 -23.91
C VAL A 195 -4.09 12.98 -24.78
N GLN A 196 -3.17 12.07 -24.46
CA GLN A 196 -1.95 11.87 -25.26
C GLN A 196 -2.24 11.31 -26.66
N GLY A 197 -3.32 10.54 -26.83
CA GLY A 197 -3.80 10.11 -28.13
C GLY A 197 -4.28 11.27 -29.01
N ARG A 198 -5.01 12.23 -28.45
CA ARG A 198 -5.51 13.42 -29.18
C ARG A 198 -4.37 14.33 -29.64
N VAL A 199 -3.40 14.62 -28.77
CA VAL A 199 -2.24 15.48 -29.10
C VAL A 199 -1.42 14.93 -30.27
N ARG A 200 -1.49 13.61 -30.52
CA ARG A 200 -0.74 12.94 -31.60
C ARG A 200 -1.50 12.88 -32.94
N VAL A 201 -2.78 13.27 -32.96
CA VAL A 201 -3.58 13.40 -34.20
C VAL A 201 -3.49 14.83 -34.75
N GLU A 202 -3.18 15.81 -33.89
CA GLU A 202 -3.05 17.23 -34.26
C GLU A 202 -1.61 17.66 -34.59
N ALA A 203 -0.64 16.75 -34.51
CA ALA A 203 0.78 16.98 -34.80
C ALA A 203 1.27 16.08 -35.93
#